data_AF-A0A1U9NPE8-F1
#
_entry.id   AF-A0A1U9NPE8-F1
#
_cell.length_a   1.000
_cell.length_b   1.000
_cell.length_c   1.000
_cell.angle_alpha   90.00
_cell.angle_beta   90.00
_cell.angle_gamma   90.00
#
_symmetry.space_group_name_H-M   'P 1'
#
loop_
_entity.id
_entity.type
_entity.pdbx_description
1 polymer ?
#
loop_
_entity_poly.entity_id
_entity_poly.type
_entity_poly.pdbx_seq_one_letter_code
_entity_poly.pdbx_strand_id
1 'polypeptide(L)'
;MRLKRILCLAVILLMAGMSPATTVWNAVDATDIADGYANWGDADNWTAGLPGTEGSGLDDKAVFNVPAAVEARVTDAQTLKDLVMGDGGSATVPEENLVRIMDGGVLTTEGNWMAVGYNHPAKLVVENGGVYNHAGHFWWGMKAGAEAVIEINGGTVTNGGDFSLGGYPNPEGGIATVNLNAGLLSIDHWSDGKGVHDGSVMDIKFGTFEIFDDGDQTYWASEYIAADRIIGFGGLSTPVVVYENNVTTITAPDPLNRNPVYTEVAPDSALELTWTNLDPVAPAIDVWVDVRFGTSPDMTANSQIVTQGLNDTSATVDVSSVTEPTTYYWQVNSYVYGDPSVVDYNDPNTAAEIVEGEVTPFIVTPNVPPTVAITTPPTATWINEPIDLQIELVDDTPSEVTYLWTSDDPNAIFEPSNTVAEPTVKVDYHSGPFTVTVTVDDGFNDTDSASVTHDCAESPCQAATAVINLDEQYVGDIVTDCKIDLADFAALASGWLADFALDGPTPIPQEE
;
A
#
# COMPACT_ATOMS: atom_id res chain seq x y z
N MET A 1 20.82 26.77 70.66
CA MET A 1 20.82 25.38 70.14
C MET A 1 19.48 24.92 69.56
N ARG A 2 18.32 25.43 70.04
CA ARG A 2 16.97 25.06 69.52
C ARG A 2 16.63 25.61 68.12
N LEU A 3 17.09 26.81 67.76
CA LEU A 3 16.80 27.43 66.45
C LEU A 3 17.44 26.69 65.26
N LYS A 4 18.66 26.16 65.42
CA LYS A 4 19.38 25.40 64.37
C LYS A 4 18.75 24.03 64.09
N ARG A 5 18.10 23.40 65.09
CA ARG A 5 17.43 22.09 64.91
C ARG A 5 16.07 22.23 64.21
N ILE A 6 15.34 23.34 64.44
CA ILE A 6 14.07 23.62 63.76
C ILE A 6 14.30 24.01 62.29
N LEU A 7 15.38 24.76 61.99
CA LEU A 7 15.75 25.09 60.62
C LEU A 7 16.17 23.86 59.80
N CYS A 8 16.94 22.92 60.39
CA CYS A 8 17.27 21.66 59.73
C CYS A 8 16.05 20.77 59.50
N LEU A 9 15.09 20.70 60.43
CA LEU A 9 13.87 19.92 60.24
C LEU A 9 12.97 20.53 59.15
N ALA A 10 12.88 21.86 59.07
CA ALA A 10 12.13 22.55 58.02
C ALA A 10 12.78 22.41 56.63
N VAL A 11 14.13 22.41 56.55
CA VAL A 11 14.84 22.14 55.29
C VAL A 11 14.70 20.67 54.86
N ILE A 12 14.72 19.73 55.81
CA ILE A 12 14.49 18.30 55.52
C ILE A 12 13.03 18.05 55.10
N LEU A 13 12.04 18.73 55.71
CA LEU A 13 10.64 18.66 55.28
C LEU A 13 10.38 19.38 53.95
N LEU A 14 11.06 20.49 53.64
CA LEU A 14 10.96 21.15 52.33
C LEU A 14 11.62 20.32 51.21
N MET A 15 12.68 19.56 51.50
CA MET A 15 13.34 18.70 50.51
C MET A 15 12.70 17.31 50.37
N ALA A 16 11.78 16.93 51.27
CA ALA A 16 11.02 15.68 51.18
C ALA A 16 9.70 15.81 50.40
N GLY A 17 9.38 17.01 49.85
CA GLY A 17 8.09 17.32 49.25
C GLY A 17 8.07 17.52 47.72
N MET A 18 9.19 17.29 47.02
CA MET A 18 9.24 17.34 45.56
C MET A 18 9.79 16.01 45.05
N SER A 19 8.96 14.96 45.10
CA SER A 19 9.10 13.89 44.09
C SER A 19 8.60 14.48 42.77
N PRO A 20 9.31 14.31 41.65
CA PRO A 20 8.75 14.66 40.33
C PRO A 20 7.40 13.96 40.17
N ALA A 21 6.38 14.71 39.72
CA ALA A 21 5.05 14.16 39.51
C ALA A 21 5.07 13.42 38.16
N THR A 22 5.07 12.09 38.20
CA THR A 22 4.79 11.30 37.00
C THR A 22 3.37 11.58 36.52
N THR A 23 3.18 11.76 35.21
CA THR A 23 1.85 11.95 34.63
C THR A 23 1.21 10.58 34.41
N VAL A 24 0.24 10.24 35.25
CA VAL A 24 -0.36 8.91 35.28
C VAL A 24 -1.68 8.92 34.52
N TRP A 25 -1.89 7.93 33.66
CA TRP A 25 -3.16 7.66 33.00
C TRP A 25 -4.18 7.19 34.04
N ASN A 26 -5.29 7.94 34.20
CA ASN A 26 -6.28 7.69 35.25
C ASN A 26 -7.71 7.91 34.74
N ALA A 27 -7.99 7.49 33.50
CA ALA A 27 -9.35 7.43 32.97
C ALA A 27 -10.13 6.30 33.66
N VAL A 28 -10.69 6.57 34.85
CA VAL A 28 -11.45 5.62 35.67
C VAL A 28 -12.89 6.06 35.96
N ASP A 29 -13.24 7.33 35.68
CA ASP A 29 -14.58 7.86 35.94
C ASP A 29 -15.50 7.74 34.71
N ALA A 30 -16.63 7.06 34.90
CA ALA A 30 -17.58 6.67 33.85
C ALA A 30 -18.31 7.81 33.12
N THR A 31 -18.07 9.07 33.46
CA THR A 31 -18.67 10.22 32.77
C THR A 31 -17.92 10.63 31.50
N ASP A 32 -16.64 10.25 31.38
CA ASP A 32 -15.78 10.60 30.24
C ASP A 32 -15.49 9.40 29.32
N ILE A 33 -16.06 8.22 29.64
CA ILE A 33 -15.88 6.98 28.91
C ILE A 33 -17.00 6.83 27.88
N ALA A 34 -16.69 7.14 26.61
CA ALA A 34 -17.49 6.68 25.49
C ALA A 34 -17.05 5.26 25.14
N ASP A 35 -17.96 4.30 25.16
CA ASP A 35 -17.77 2.96 24.56
C ASP A 35 -16.56 2.14 25.07
N GLY A 36 -16.11 2.36 26.31
CA GLY A 36 -15.09 1.54 26.98
C GLY A 36 -13.63 1.97 26.74
N TYR A 37 -13.41 3.17 26.21
CA TYR A 37 -12.09 3.77 26.02
C TYR A 37 -12.11 5.27 26.38
N ALA A 38 -10.94 5.89 26.47
CA ALA A 38 -10.81 7.34 26.57
C ALA A 38 -9.69 7.88 25.66
N ASN A 39 -9.79 9.15 25.25
CA ASN A 39 -8.84 9.76 24.34
C ASN A 39 -7.57 10.22 25.08
N TRP A 40 -6.40 9.87 24.56
CA TRP A 40 -5.09 10.32 25.07
C TRP A 40 -5.01 11.85 25.13
N GLY A 41 -5.50 12.54 24.10
CA GLY A 41 -5.40 13.99 23.94
C GLY A 41 -6.29 14.81 24.90
N ASP A 42 -7.08 14.15 25.75
CA ASP A 42 -7.86 14.82 26.78
C ASP A 42 -7.06 14.92 28.08
N ALA A 43 -6.76 16.15 28.50
CA ALA A 43 -5.95 16.44 29.68
C ALA A 43 -6.57 15.93 30.99
N ASP A 44 -7.90 15.81 31.05
CA ASP A 44 -8.61 15.39 32.26
C ASP A 44 -8.44 13.89 32.56
N ASN A 45 -8.03 13.10 31.55
CA ASN A 45 -7.67 11.69 31.72
C ASN A 45 -6.31 11.45 32.40
N TRP A 46 -5.55 12.53 32.65
CA TRP A 46 -4.20 12.46 33.20
C TRP A 46 -4.09 13.18 34.54
N THR A 47 -3.40 12.58 35.51
CA THR A 47 -3.28 13.14 36.88
C THR A 47 -2.57 14.50 36.96
N ALA A 48 -1.84 14.89 35.93
CA ALA A 48 -1.06 16.12 35.86
C ALA A 48 -1.26 16.90 34.54
N GLY A 49 -2.40 16.69 33.87
CA GLY A 49 -2.63 17.19 32.51
C GLY A 49 -1.84 16.39 31.46
N LEU A 50 -1.87 16.82 30.20
CA LEU A 50 -1.24 16.07 29.11
C LEU A 50 0.27 15.89 29.30
N PRO A 51 0.81 14.66 29.18
CA PRO A 51 2.24 14.42 29.12
C PRO A 51 2.90 15.27 28.02
N GLY A 52 4.10 15.82 28.28
CA GLY A 52 4.88 16.55 27.27
C GLY A 52 4.46 18.01 26.99
N THR A 53 3.46 18.55 27.70
CA THR A 53 3.07 19.96 27.56
C THR A 53 3.91 20.92 28.43
N GLU A 54 4.24 22.11 27.90
CA GLU A 54 5.07 23.09 28.62
C GLU A 54 4.47 23.47 29.98
N GLY A 55 5.11 23.05 31.07
CA GLY A 55 4.70 23.35 32.45
C GLY A 55 4.76 22.16 33.39
N SER A 56 4.86 20.93 32.87
CA SER A 56 4.89 19.67 33.61
C SER A 56 6.15 19.43 34.46
N GLY A 57 7.25 20.13 34.20
CA GLY A 57 8.39 20.25 35.10
C GLY A 57 8.98 18.94 35.63
N LEU A 58 9.98 18.41 34.92
CA LEU A 58 10.87 17.30 35.31
C LEU A 58 10.18 15.92 35.46
N ASP A 59 10.44 15.10 34.43
CA ASP A 59 10.01 13.70 34.22
C ASP A 59 8.64 13.57 33.52
N ASP A 60 8.57 14.02 32.26
CA ASP A 60 7.44 13.94 31.32
C ASP A 60 7.15 12.49 30.86
N LYS A 61 7.04 11.60 31.83
CA LYS A 61 6.68 10.21 31.61
C LYS A 61 5.17 10.08 31.56
N ALA A 62 4.66 9.46 30.51
CA ALA A 62 3.30 8.94 30.52
C ALA A 62 3.33 7.55 31.17
N VAL A 63 2.71 7.43 32.33
CA VAL A 63 2.73 6.20 33.13
C VAL A 63 1.37 5.51 33.11
N PHE A 64 1.38 4.23 32.77
CA PHE A 64 0.20 3.36 32.84
C PHE A 64 0.38 2.35 33.97
N ASN A 65 -0.30 2.57 35.09
CA ASN A 65 -0.23 1.69 36.25
C ASN A 65 -1.51 1.68 37.10
N VAL A 66 -2.59 2.28 36.61
CA VAL A 66 -3.86 2.36 37.31
C VAL A 66 -4.69 1.12 36.98
N PRO A 67 -5.06 0.30 37.97
CA PRO A 67 -5.87 -0.89 37.73
C PRO A 67 -7.25 -0.51 37.19
N ALA A 68 -7.73 -1.27 36.21
CA ALA A 68 -9.03 -1.05 35.56
C ALA A 68 -9.19 0.34 34.92
N ALA A 69 -8.10 1.06 34.64
CA ALA A 69 -8.16 2.20 33.73
C ALA A 69 -8.59 1.71 32.35
N VAL A 70 -9.42 2.49 31.66
CA VAL A 70 -9.84 2.14 30.31
C VAL A 70 -8.71 2.30 29.30
N GLU A 71 -8.87 1.66 28.14
CA GLU A 71 -7.98 1.81 26.98
C GLU A 71 -7.73 3.30 26.65
N ALA A 72 -6.46 3.67 26.48
CA ALA A 72 -6.07 4.98 25.98
C ALA A 72 -5.95 4.95 24.46
N ARG A 73 -6.71 5.80 23.76
CA ARG A 73 -6.63 5.94 22.30
C ARG A 73 -5.90 7.19 21.87
N VAL A 74 -4.86 7.04 21.07
CA VAL A 74 -4.19 8.14 20.38
C VAL A 74 -4.84 8.31 19.01
N THR A 75 -5.59 9.41 18.83
CA THR A 75 -6.37 9.69 17.59
C THR A 75 -5.80 10.84 16.77
N ASP A 76 -4.80 11.54 17.30
CA ASP A 76 -4.15 12.70 16.71
C ASP A 76 -2.66 12.70 17.09
N ALA A 77 -1.93 13.78 16.76
CA ALA A 77 -0.50 13.87 17.03
C ALA A 77 -0.22 14.23 18.50
N GLN A 78 0.54 13.38 19.18
CA GLN A 78 0.91 13.49 20.58
C GLN A 78 2.42 13.35 20.74
N THR A 79 3.02 14.19 21.58
CA THR A 79 4.46 14.14 21.89
C THR A 79 4.66 14.08 23.40
N LEU A 80 5.54 13.19 23.84
CA LEU A 80 5.94 13.05 25.24
C LEU A 80 7.42 12.66 25.33
N LYS A 81 7.94 12.53 26.56
CA LYS A 81 9.33 12.09 26.75
C LYS A 81 9.43 10.57 26.78
N ASP A 82 9.09 9.92 27.89
CA ASP A 82 9.14 8.46 28.01
C ASP A 82 7.73 7.88 28.14
N LEU A 83 7.42 6.81 27.40
CA LEU A 83 6.22 5.99 27.61
C LEU A 83 6.58 4.84 28.56
N VAL A 84 5.88 4.71 29.69
CA VAL A 84 6.17 3.66 30.67
C VAL A 84 4.88 2.94 31.07
N MET A 85 4.69 1.74 30.55
CA MET A 85 3.48 0.95 30.78
C MET A 85 3.75 -0.21 31.73
N GLY A 86 2.84 -0.45 32.66
CA GLY A 86 2.98 -1.48 33.69
C GLY A 86 3.99 -1.09 34.79
N ASP A 87 4.12 0.19 35.16
CA ASP A 87 5.04 0.65 36.22
C ASP A 87 4.42 0.55 37.62
N GLY A 88 4.61 -0.60 38.27
CA GLY A 88 4.13 -0.86 39.61
C GLY A 88 2.60 -0.97 39.74
N GLY A 89 1.90 -1.17 38.62
CA GLY A 89 0.45 -1.36 38.61
C GLY A 89 0.01 -2.67 39.23
N SER A 90 -1.26 -2.82 39.59
CA SER A 90 -1.80 -4.09 40.08
C SER A 90 -2.40 -4.96 38.97
N ALA A 91 -2.17 -4.58 37.71
CA ALA A 91 -2.70 -5.30 36.56
C ALA A 91 -2.22 -6.74 36.59
N THR A 92 -3.17 -7.67 36.46
CA THR A 92 -2.86 -9.10 36.36
C THR A 92 -2.86 -9.59 34.92
N VAL A 93 -3.32 -8.74 33.98
CA VAL A 93 -3.39 -9.04 32.54
C VAL A 93 -3.01 -7.80 31.72
N PRO A 94 -2.40 -7.95 30.53
CA PRO A 94 -1.92 -6.84 29.70
C PRO A 94 -3.00 -5.81 29.31
N GLU A 95 -4.25 -6.26 29.16
CA GLU A 95 -5.39 -5.45 28.69
C GLU A 95 -5.78 -4.34 29.66
N GLU A 96 -5.35 -4.41 30.93
CA GLU A 96 -5.61 -3.36 31.93
C GLU A 96 -4.63 -2.17 31.83
N ASN A 97 -3.53 -2.31 31.07
CA ASN A 97 -2.60 -1.23 30.75
C ASN A 97 -2.45 -1.13 29.22
N LEU A 98 -3.50 -0.66 28.55
CA LEU A 98 -3.61 -0.68 27.08
C LEU A 98 -3.53 0.73 26.47
N VAL A 99 -2.60 0.89 25.54
CA VAL A 99 -2.51 2.04 24.62
C VAL A 99 -2.79 1.53 23.21
N ARG A 100 -3.71 2.20 22.50
CA ARG A 100 -3.99 1.96 21.08
C ARG A 100 -3.74 3.23 20.28
N ILE A 101 -2.85 3.14 19.29
CA ILE A 101 -2.61 4.21 18.32
C ILE A 101 -3.47 3.92 17.11
N MET A 102 -4.47 4.78 16.89
CA MET A 102 -5.49 4.62 15.87
C MET A 102 -4.97 5.03 14.49
N ASP A 103 -5.72 4.71 13.43
CA ASP A 103 -5.51 5.27 12.10
C ASP A 103 -5.47 6.82 12.15
N GLY A 104 -4.43 7.42 11.57
CA GLY A 104 -4.14 8.85 11.63
C GLY A 104 -3.59 9.38 12.96
N GLY A 105 -3.55 8.55 14.01
CA GLY A 105 -2.94 8.86 15.29
C GLY A 105 -1.41 8.75 15.23
N VAL A 106 -0.71 9.68 15.88
CA VAL A 106 0.76 9.70 15.92
C VAL A 106 1.23 9.89 17.34
N LEU A 107 2.00 8.95 17.88
CA LEU A 107 2.66 9.08 19.17
C LEU A 107 4.17 9.24 18.95
N THR A 108 4.76 10.32 19.46
CA THR A 108 6.22 10.56 19.38
C THR A 108 6.81 10.68 20.78
N THR A 109 7.87 9.92 21.03
CA THR A 109 8.59 9.90 22.32
C THR A 109 10.03 10.37 22.12
N GLU A 110 10.42 11.41 22.86
CA GLU A 110 11.75 12.05 22.78
C GLU A 110 12.73 11.57 23.85
N GLY A 111 12.27 10.67 24.71
CA GLY A 111 13.01 10.04 25.78
C GLY A 111 14.16 9.16 25.31
N ASN A 112 15.10 8.89 26.21
CA ASN A 112 16.20 7.97 25.93
C ASN A 112 15.78 6.50 26.05
N TRP A 113 14.62 6.23 26.66
CA TRP A 113 14.11 4.87 26.83
C TRP A 113 12.60 4.90 26.97
N MET A 114 11.97 3.76 26.74
CA MET A 114 10.57 3.52 27.05
C MET A 114 10.40 2.06 27.48
N ALA A 115 9.25 1.72 28.07
CA ALA A 115 8.90 0.33 28.32
C ALA A 115 7.41 0.04 28.09
N VAL A 116 7.14 -1.02 27.33
CA VAL A 116 5.87 -1.75 27.40
C VAL A 116 6.12 -2.94 28.32
N GLY A 117 5.35 -3.04 29.40
CA GLY A 117 5.60 -4.04 30.42
C GLY A 117 6.90 -3.74 31.18
N TYR A 118 6.87 -2.73 32.05
CA TYR A 118 8.03 -2.34 32.85
C TYR A 118 8.35 -3.38 33.93
N ASN A 119 7.38 -3.70 34.79
CA ASN A 119 7.45 -4.81 35.75
C ASN A 119 6.10 -5.50 36.01
N HIS A 120 5.08 -5.15 35.24
CA HIS A 120 3.74 -5.74 35.24
C HIS A 120 3.23 -5.84 33.79
N PRO A 121 2.16 -6.59 33.54
CA PRO A 121 1.56 -6.72 32.22
C PRO A 121 1.15 -5.39 31.58
N ALA A 122 1.39 -5.23 30.27
CA ALA A 122 0.89 -4.11 29.48
C ALA A 122 0.79 -4.43 27.99
N LYS A 123 -0.10 -3.73 27.28
CA LYS A 123 -0.37 -3.95 25.86
C LYS A 123 -0.28 -2.66 25.04
N LEU A 124 0.45 -2.70 23.93
CA LEU A 124 0.49 -1.63 22.94
C LEU A 124 -0.09 -2.14 21.62
N VAL A 125 -1.01 -1.41 21.04
CA VAL A 125 -1.56 -1.71 19.70
C VAL A 125 -1.33 -0.52 18.78
N VAL A 126 -0.82 -0.77 17.58
CA VAL A 126 -0.66 0.22 16.52
C VAL A 126 -1.47 -0.22 15.32
N GLU A 127 -2.60 0.43 15.12
CA GLU A 127 -3.53 0.12 14.04
C GLU A 127 -3.00 0.55 12.67
N ASN A 128 -3.63 0.06 11.60
CA ASN A 128 -3.37 0.52 10.25
C ASN A 128 -3.40 2.05 10.16
N GLY A 129 -2.35 2.65 9.57
CA GLY A 129 -2.20 4.11 9.46
C GLY A 129 -1.79 4.83 10.76
N GLY A 130 -1.73 4.14 11.90
CA GLY A 130 -1.17 4.66 13.14
C GLY A 130 0.35 4.68 13.14
N VAL A 131 0.95 5.65 13.84
CA VAL A 131 2.41 5.82 13.88
C VAL A 131 2.92 5.93 15.32
N TYR A 132 3.91 5.12 15.68
CA TYR A 132 4.69 5.27 16.90
C TYR A 132 6.16 5.53 16.60
N ASN A 133 6.67 6.69 17.03
CA ASN A 133 8.08 7.05 16.89
C ASN A 133 8.76 7.14 18.25
N HIS A 134 9.89 6.48 18.41
CA HIS A 134 10.74 6.63 19.58
C HIS A 134 12.19 6.86 19.21
N ALA A 135 12.80 7.90 19.76
CA ALA A 135 14.19 8.23 19.50
C ALA A 135 15.19 7.40 20.33
N GLY A 136 14.74 6.79 21.43
CA GLY A 136 15.57 6.07 22.39
C GLY A 136 15.41 4.56 22.33
N HIS A 137 15.66 3.90 23.47
CA HIS A 137 15.62 2.45 23.57
C HIS A 137 14.23 1.84 23.80
N PHE A 138 13.91 0.76 23.09
CA PHE A 138 12.72 -0.07 23.33
C PHE A 138 13.02 -1.22 24.27
N TRP A 139 12.48 -1.15 25.48
CA TRP A 139 12.54 -2.22 26.46
C TRP A 139 11.17 -2.84 26.69
N TRP A 140 10.83 -3.86 25.90
CA TRP A 140 9.56 -4.55 26.04
C TRP A 140 9.73 -5.79 26.92
N GLY A 141 8.92 -5.93 27.97
CA GLY A 141 9.11 -6.98 28.97
C GLY A 141 10.37 -6.76 29.82
N MET A 142 10.57 -5.53 30.30
CA MET A 142 11.86 -5.05 30.79
C MET A 142 12.36 -5.76 32.06
N LYS A 143 11.51 -5.95 33.07
CA LYS A 143 11.90 -6.55 34.37
C LYS A 143 11.13 -7.83 34.66
N ALA A 144 11.66 -8.65 35.56
CA ALA A 144 10.94 -9.78 36.13
C ALA A 144 9.51 -9.42 36.56
N GLY A 145 8.54 -10.22 36.14
CA GLY A 145 7.10 -9.99 36.36
C GLY A 145 6.43 -9.17 35.26
N ALA A 146 7.19 -8.59 34.31
CA ALA A 146 6.62 -7.94 33.15
C ALA A 146 6.13 -8.94 32.09
N GLU A 147 5.03 -8.58 31.46
CA GLU A 147 4.49 -9.24 30.26
C GLU A 147 4.08 -8.14 29.28
N ALA A 148 4.77 -8.06 28.16
CA ALA A 148 4.48 -7.07 27.13
C ALA A 148 3.81 -7.73 25.94
N VAL A 149 2.67 -7.19 25.50
CA VAL A 149 2.01 -7.60 24.25
C VAL A 149 2.01 -6.42 23.30
N ILE A 150 2.61 -6.58 22.14
CA ILE A 150 2.66 -5.56 21.10
C ILE A 150 1.96 -6.10 19.86
N GLU A 151 0.98 -5.37 19.35
CA GLU A 151 0.26 -5.70 18.12
C GLU A 151 0.45 -4.57 17.10
N ILE A 152 1.02 -4.90 15.95
CA ILE A 152 1.20 -3.96 14.84
C ILE A 152 0.30 -4.46 13.71
N ASN A 153 -0.82 -3.77 13.49
CA ASN A 153 -1.93 -4.17 12.62
C ASN A 153 -1.95 -3.34 11.33
N GLY A 154 -0.78 -3.07 10.74
CA GLY A 154 -0.64 -2.21 9.55
C GLY A 154 -0.06 -0.83 9.83
N GLY A 155 0.19 -0.49 11.09
CA GLY A 155 0.84 0.77 11.48
C GLY A 155 2.36 0.75 11.32
N THR A 156 2.98 1.88 11.64
CA THR A 156 4.44 2.05 11.62
C THR A 156 4.98 2.30 13.02
N VAL A 157 5.96 1.50 13.42
CA VAL A 157 6.68 1.65 14.69
C VAL A 157 8.16 1.84 14.40
N THR A 158 8.74 2.96 14.84
CA THR A 158 10.16 3.26 14.66
C THR A 158 10.89 3.41 15.99
N ASN A 159 12.12 2.91 16.03
CA ASN A 159 13.03 3.01 17.17
C ASN A 159 14.39 3.57 16.73
N GLY A 160 14.91 4.54 17.48
CA GLY A 160 16.21 5.19 17.23
C GLY A 160 17.36 4.74 18.13
N GLY A 161 17.24 3.63 18.85
CA GLY A 161 18.32 3.08 19.67
C GLY A 161 18.26 1.56 19.83
N ASP A 162 18.78 1.07 20.96
CA ASP A 162 18.70 -0.35 21.28
C ASP A 162 17.27 -0.87 21.46
N PHE A 163 17.04 -2.08 20.96
CA PHE A 163 15.83 -2.85 21.09
C PHE A 163 16.07 -4.14 21.89
N SER A 164 15.16 -4.48 22.81
CA SER A 164 15.11 -5.81 23.42
C SER A 164 13.71 -6.25 23.82
N LEU A 165 13.46 -7.54 23.63
CA LEU A 165 12.28 -8.29 24.04
C LEU A 165 12.61 -9.23 25.20
N GLY A 166 11.93 -9.05 26.33
CA GLY A 166 12.04 -9.93 27.50
C GLY A 166 13.25 -9.67 28.38
N GLY A 167 13.88 -8.48 28.31
CA GLY A 167 14.91 -8.13 29.28
C GLY A 167 15.62 -6.80 29.05
N TYR A 168 16.21 -6.30 30.14
CA TYR A 168 17.19 -5.22 30.11
C TYR A 168 18.09 -5.23 31.36
N PRO A 169 19.40 -4.99 31.22
CA PRO A 169 20.35 -5.68 30.34
C PRO A 169 20.79 -7.05 30.95
N ASN A 170 20.01 -7.57 31.90
CA ASN A 170 20.24 -8.84 32.59
C ASN A 170 19.21 -9.89 32.14
N PRO A 171 19.57 -11.19 32.10
CA PRO A 171 18.70 -12.27 31.61
C PRO A 171 17.49 -12.59 32.51
N GLU A 172 17.34 -11.91 33.64
CA GLU A 172 16.19 -12.05 34.57
C GLU A 172 15.09 -11.02 34.24
N GLY A 173 14.83 -10.82 32.94
CA GLY A 173 13.79 -9.94 32.43
C GLY A 173 12.38 -10.53 32.53
N GLY A 174 11.42 -9.83 31.93
CA GLY A 174 10.06 -10.32 31.74
C GLY A 174 9.93 -11.12 30.44
N ILE A 175 8.72 -11.12 29.88
CA ILE A 175 8.44 -11.70 28.56
C ILE A 175 7.82 -10.63 27.67
N ALA A 176 8.13 -10.66 26.38
CA ALA A 176 7.45 -9.87 25.38
C ALA A 176 6.98 -10.73 24.22
N THR A 177 5.75 -10.47 23.77
CA THR A 177 5.14 -11.04 22.57
C THR A 177 4.87 -9.91 21.60
N VAL A 178 5.45 -9.98 20.41
CA VAL A 178 5.23 -9.04 19.31
C VAL A 178 4.49 -9.77 18.20
N ASN A 179 3.28 -9.32 17.89
CA ASN A 179 2.50 -9.77 16.74
C ASN A 179 2.59 -8.70 15.66
N LEU A 180 3.47 -8.91 14.69
CA LEU A 180 3.60 -8.07 13.51
C LEU A 180 2.64 -8.59 12.44
N ASN A 181 1.35 -8.30 12.66
CA ASN A 181 0.26 -8.76 11.80
C ASN A 181 0.37 -8.13 10.40
N ALA A 182 0.73 -6.85 10.34
CA ALA A 182 1.04 -6.10 9.12
C ALA A 182 1.79 -4.80 9.45
N GLY A 183 2.26 -4.08 8.44
CA GLY A 183 2.91 -2.78 8.61
C GLY A 183 4.42 -2.90 8.86
N LEU A 184 4.99 -1.95 9.58
CA LEU A 184 6.45 -1.82 9.74
C LEU A 184 6.83 -1.73 11.21
N LEU A 185 7.76 -2.60 11.65
CA LEU A 185 8.59 -2.37 12.81
C LEU A 185 10.01 -2.07 12.32
N SER A 186 10.53 -0.89 12.59
CA SER A 186 11.87 -0.47 12.16
C SER A 186 12.69 -0.04 13.36
N ILE A 187 13.85 -0.66 13.56
CA ILE A 187 14.73 -0.37 14.71
C ILE A 187 16.14 -0.02 14.25
N ASP A 188 16.83 0.78 15.07
CA ASP A 188 18.22 1.20 14.82
C ASP A 188 19.21 0.09 15.22
N HIS A 189 19.02 -0.55 16.37
CA HIS A 189 19.99 -1.53 16.86
C HIS A 189 19.33 -2.61 17.73
N TRP A 190 19.86 -3.82 17.68
CA TRP A 190 19.65 -4.81 18.73
C TRP A 190 20.97 -5.43 19.17
N SER A 191 21.15 -5.68 20.46
CA SER A 191 22.43 -6.23 20.92
C SER A 191 22.57 -7.69 20.47
N ASP A 192 23.72 -8.01 19.88
CA ASP A 192 24.20 -9.36 19.55
C ASP A 192 23.80 -10.42 20.60
N GLY A 193 22.83 -11.28 20.26
CA GLY A 193 22.33 -12.37 21.11
C GLY A 193 21.44 -11.93 22.30
N LYS A 194 21.02 -10.67 22.37
CA LYS A 194 20.19 -10.08 23.44
C LYS A 194 19.00 -9.25 22.93
N GLY A 195 18.74 -9.27 21.64
CA GLY A 195 17.57 -8.63 21.03
C GLY A 195 16.27 -9.34 21.40
N VAL A 196 16.25 -10.67 21.40
CA VAL A 196 15.08 -11.47 21.78
C VAL A 196 15.47 -12.53 22.81
N HIS A 197 15.03 -12.36 24.06
CA HIS A 197 15.32 -13.25 25.17
C HIS A 197 14.46 -14.52 25.19
N ASP A 198 14.89 -15.52 25.95
CA ASP A 198 14.14 -16.77 26.16
C ASP A 198 12.72 -16.50 26.67
N GLY A 199 11.74 -17.18 26.09
CA GLY A 199 10.32 -17.03 26.41
C GLY A 199 9.62 -15.86 25.70
N SER A 200 10.37 -14.93 25.11
CA SER A 200 9.81 -13.89 24.24
C SER A 200 9.71 -14.37 22.79
N VAL A 201 8.71 -13.86 22.08
CA VAL A 201 8.44 -14.23 20.68
C VAL A 201 8.09 -13.00 19.87
N MET A 202 8.59 -12.96 18.64
CA MET A 202 8.08 -12.10 17.58
C MET A 202 7.48 -13.00 16.50
N ASP A 203 6.17 -12.89 16.29
CA ASP A 203 5.45 -13.55 15.21
C ASP A 203 5.22 -12.55 14.07
N ILE A 204 5.83 -12.82 12.92
CA ILE A 204 5.75 -12.00 11.71
C ILE A 204 4.73 -12.64 10.77
N LYS A 205 3.73 -11.87 10.35
CA LYS A 205 2.75 -12.29 9.35
C LYS A 205 2.96 -11.50 8.07
N PHE A 206 2.10 -10.51 7.82
CA PHE A 206 2.14 -9.69 6.61
C PHE A 206 2.95 -8.39 6.78
N GLY A 207 3.65 -8.23 7.91
CA GLY A 207 4.46 -7.05 8.17
C GLY A 207 5.94 -7.27 7.90
N THR A 208 6.69 -6.18 7.99
CA THR A 208 8.14 -6.14 7.78
C THR A 208 8.82 -5.71 9.06
N PHE A 209 9.84 -6.46 9.47
CA PHE A 209 10.74 -6.06 10.54
C PHE A 209 12.09 -5.65 9.95
N GLU A 210 12.51 -4.41 10.21
CA GLU A 210 13.74 -3.84 9.68
C GLU A 210 14.69 -3.43 10.79
N ILE A 211 15.98 -3.65 10.54
CA ILE A 211 17.08 -3.18 11.35
C ILE A 211 17.95 -2.32 10.44
N PHE A 212 17.90 -1.01 10.63
CA PHE A 212 18.62 -0.05 9.80
C PHE A 212 19.91 0.40 10.49
N ASP A 213 20.93 0.75 9.72
CA ASP A 213 22.18 1.34 10.20
C ASP A 213 23.01 0.52 11.23
N ASP A 214 22.64 -0.74 11.49
CA ASP A 214 23.36 -1.69 12.36
C ASP A 214 24.26 -2.69 11.61
N GLY A 215 24.47 -2.46 10.31
CA GLY A 215 25.18 -3.39 9.43
C GLY A 215 24.41 -4.70 9.20
N ASP A 216 25.14 -5.78 8.90
CA ASP A 216 24.55 -7.08 8.55
C ASP A 216 24.19 -7.88 9.81
N GLN A 217 22.90 -7.91 10.15
CA GLN A 217 22.33 -8.61 11.30
C GLN A 217 21.77 -10.00 10.95
N THR A 218 22.03 -10.51 9.75
CA THR A 218 21.48 -11.80 9.26
C THR A 218 21.82 -12.98 10.17
N TYR A 219 23.03 -13.00 10.73
CA TYR A 219 23.48 -14.06 11.63
C TYR A 219 22.60 -14.15 12.89
N TRP A 220 22.43 -13.04 13.61
CA TRP A 220 21.65 -13.03 14.85
C TRP A 220 20.16 -13.24 14.61
N ALA A 221 19.62 -12.65 13.54
CA ALA A 221 18.26 -12.93 13.10
C ALA A 221 18.03 -14.43 12.88
N SER A 222 18.96 -15.10 12.18
CA SER A 222 18.90 -16.54 11.93
C SER A 222 18.99 -17.37 13.21
N GLU A 223 19.81 -16.95 14.19
CA GLU A 223 19.89 -17.62 15.50
C GLU A 223 18.58 -17.50 16.29
N TYR A 224 17.90 -16.35 16.25
CA TYR A 224 16.60 -16.20 16.90
C TYR A 224 15.50 -17.00 16.19
N ILE A 225 15.53 -17.08 14.86
CA ILE A 225 14.61 -17.94 14.09
C ILE A 225 14.84 -19.41 14.44
N ALA A 226 16.10 -19.88 14.47
CA ALA A 226 16.42 -21.26 14.82
C ALA A 226 16.07 -21.62 16.28
N ALA A 227 15.90 -20.62 17.14
CA ALA A 227 15.50 -20.78 18.54
C ALA A 227 13.99 -20.57 18.76
N ASP A 228 13.18 -20.48 17.69
CA ASP A 228 11.74 -20.21 17.72
C ASP A 228 11.36 -18.91 18.45
N ARG A 229 12.28 -17.93 18.47
CA ARG A 229 12.05 -16.61 19.07
C ARG A 229 11.57 -15.58 18.05
N ILE A 230 11.86 -15.81 16.77
CA ILE A 230 11.24 -15.11 15.64
C ILE A 230 10.61 -16.18 14.76
N ILE A 231 9.29 -16.15 14.65
CA ILE A 231 8.50 -17.14 13.90
C ILE A 231 7.64 -16.42 12.87
N GLY A 232 7.16 -17.16 11.86
CA GLY A 232 6.24 -16.63 10.88
C GLY A 232 4.91 -17.36 10.91
N PHE A 233 3.80 -16.62 10.95
CA PHE A 233 2.44 -17.17 10.95
C PHE A 233 2.23 -18.23 12.04
N GLY A 234 2.56 -17.90 13.29
CA GLY A 234 2.44 -18.83 14.41
C GLY A 234 3.35 -20.07 14.32
N GLY A 235 4.40 -20.00 13.51
CA GLY A 235 5.33 -21.12 13.24
C GLY A 235 4.99 -21.95 12.01
N LEU A 236 3.97 -21.57 11.23
CA LEU A 236 3.62 -22.23 9.97
C LEU A 236 4.58 -21.88 8.82
N SER A 237 5.37 -20.83 8.97
CA SER A 237 6.39 -20.43 7.99
C SER A 237 7.70 -20.07 8.69
N THR A 238 8.81 -20.33 8.00
CA THR A 238 10.13 -19.89 8.44
C THR A 238 10.38 -18.48 7.93
N PRO A 239 10.65 -17.48 8.80
CA PRO A 239 11.00 -16.14 8.38
C PRO A 239 12.25 -16.13 7.47
N VAL A 240 12.23 -15.25 6.49
CA VAL A 240 13.33 -15.00 5.55
C VAL A 240 14.05 -13.74 5.98
N VAL A 241 15.38 -13.80 5.98
CA VAL A 241 16.25 -12.67 6.32
C VAL A 241 17.05 -12.25 5.11
N VAL A 242 17.00 -10.97 4.78
CA VAL A 242 17.72 -10.35 3.66
C VAL A 242 18.54 -9.18 4.20
N TYR A 243 19.77 -9.02 3.71
CA TYR A 243 20.58 -7.84 3.98
C TYR A 243 20.95 -7.15 2.66
N GLU A 244 20.35 -5.98 2.43
CA GLU A 244 20.56 -5.16 1.25
C GLU A 244 20.50 -3.68 1.63
N ASN A 245 21.25 -2.83 0.92
CA ASN A 245 21.23 -1.37 1.13
C ASN A 245 21.45 -0.90 2.59
N ASN A 246 22.27 -1.62 3.36
CA ASN A 246 22.54 -1.33 4.79
C ASN A 246 21.33 -1.52 5.73
N VAL A 247 20.37 -2.36 5.33
CA VAL A 247 19.21 -2.74 6.14
C VAL A 247 19.12 -4.26 6.19
N THR A 248 18.97 -4.82 7.39
CA THR A 248 18.54 -6.22 7.56
C THR A 248 17.02 -6.24 7.65
N THR A 249 16.38 -6.93 6.71
CA THR A 249 14.93 -7.07 6.61
C THR A 249 14.54 -8.51 6.93
N ILE A 250 13.57 -8.68 7.81
CA ILE A 250 12.97 -9.97 8.17
C ILE A 250 11.50 -9.93 7.80
N THR A 251 11.08 -10.88 6.96
CA THR A 251 9.69 -11.08 6.55
C THR A 251 9.31 -12.55 6.68
N ALA A 252 8.02 -12.85 6.75
CA ALA A 252 7.53 -14.22 6.72
C ALA A 252 6.81 -14.49 5.38
N PRO A 253 7.22 -15.49 4.60
CA PRO A 253 6.44 -15.91 3.44
C PRO A 253 5.07 -16.42 3.88
N ASP A 254 4.00 -16.01 3.19
CA ASP A 254 2.67 -16.54 3.44
C ASP A 254 2.65 -18.06 3.21
N PRO A 255 2.40 -18.90 4.24
CA PRO A 255 2.41 -20.36 4.09
C PRO A 255 1.32 -20.88 3.15
N LEU A 256 0.30 -20.08 2.89
CA LEU A 256 -0.78 -20.40 1.96
C LEU A 256 -0.60 -19.77 0.58
N ASN A 257 0.43 -18.95 0.34
CA ASN A 257 0.66 -18.23 -0.92
C ASN A 257 -0.65 -17.72 -1.57
N ARG A 258 -1.44 -16.99 -0.78
CA ARG A 258 -2.82 -16.60 -1.10
C ARG A 258 -2.86 -15.56 -2.21
N ASN A 259 -3.90 -15.61 -3.05
CA ASN A 259 -4.25 -14.58 -4.01
C ASN A 259 -5.76 -14.29 -3.93
N PRO A 260 -6.20 -13.03 -3.81
CA PRO A 260 -5.40 -11.82 -3.68
C PRO A 260 -4.56 -11.81 -2.40
N VAL A 261 -3.33 -11.30 -2.49
CA VAL A 261 -2.43 -11.14 -1.34
C VAL A 261 -2.89 -9.99 -0.45
N TYR A 262 -2.30 -9.91 0.75
CA TYR A 262 -2.50 -8.80 1.68
C TYR A 262 -2.32 -7.45 0.97
N THR A 263 -3.32 -6.56 1.05
CA THR A 263 -3.37 -5.22 0.41
C THR A 263 -3.35 -5.17 -1.12
N GLU A 264 -3.52 -6.30 -1.82
CA GLU A 264 -3.68 -6.28 -3.26
C GLU A 264 -4.97 -5.55 -3.67
N VAL A 265 -4.91 -4.88 -4.82
CA VAL A 265 -6.06 -4.27 -5.47
C VAL A 265 -6.66 -5.26 -6.46
N ALA A 266 -7.86 -5.74 -6.15
CA ALA A 266 -8.60 -6.64 -7.04
C ALA A 266 -9.75 -5.88 -7.75
N PRO A 267 -10.02 -6.16 -9.05
CA PRO A 267 -11.16 -5.59 -9.74
C PRO A 267 -12.49 -6.16 -9.21
N ASP A 268 -13.58 -5.41 -9.37
CA ASP A 268 -14.90 -5.74 -8.85
C ASP A 268 -15.57 -6.94 -9.55
N SER A 269 -15.12 -7.31 -10.75
CA SER A 269 -15.71 -8.36 -11.58
C SER A 269 -14.98 -9.71 -11.45
N ALA A 270 -15.61 -10.63 -10.71
CA ALA A 270 -15.22 -12.03 -10.49
C ALA A 270 -13.88 -12.20 -9.76
N LEU A 271 -13.97 -12.12 -8.43
CA LEU A 271 -12.85 -12.35 -7.54
C LEU A 271 -12.59 -13.85 -7.34
N GLU A 272 -11.52 -14.35 -7.96
CA GLU A 272 -11.01 -15.70 -7.69
C GLU A 272 -10.03 -15.65 -6.51
N LEU A 273 -10.36 -16.40 -5.46
CA LEU A 273 -9.47 -16.65 -4.34
C LEU A 273 -8.68 -17.92 -4.63
N THR A 274 -7.36 -17.90 -4.52
CA THR A 274 -6.51 -19.10 -4.69
C THR A 274 -5.49 -19.21 -3.56
N TRP A 275 -5.12 -20.43 -3.19
CA TRP A 275 -4.12 -20.69 -2.14
C TRP A 275 -3.38 -22.01 -2.40
N THR A 276 -2.26 -22.21 -1.73
CA THR A 276 -1.57 -23.49 -1.61
C THR A 276 -1.90 -24.16 -0.29
N ASN A 277 -2.03 -25.49 -0.29
CA ASN A 277 -2.32 -26.24 0.93
C ASN A 277 -1.13 -26.22 1.90
N LEU A 278 -1.42 -26.22 3.20
CA LEU A 278 -0.41 -26.29 4.25
C LEU A 278 0.25 -27.67 4.29
N ASP A 279 1.53 -27.68 4.65
CA ASP A 279 2.25 -28.91 4.99
C ASP A 279 1.52 -29.67 6.12
N PRO A 280 1.53 -31.02 6.11
CA PRO A 280 2.33 -31.91 5.26
C PRO A 280 1.65 -32.29 3.93
N VAL A 281 0.55 -31.63 3.56
CA VAL A 281 -0.17 -31.99 2.33
C VAL A 281 0.59 -31.40 1.16
N ALA A 282 1.06 -32.28 0.26
CA ALA A 282 1.80 -31.83 -0.91
C ALA A 282 0.97 -30.80 -1.71
N PRO A 283 1.57 -29.71 -2.24
CA PRO A 283 0.86 -28.57 -2.86
C PRO A 283 -0.10 -28.88 -4.03
N ALA A 284 -0.13 -30.12 -4.52
CA ALA A 284 -0.98 -30.59 -5.62
C ALA A 284 -2.00 -31.65 -5.20
N ILE A 285 -2.14 -31.91 -3.89
CA ILE A 285 -3.20 -32.73 -3.33
C ILE A 285 -4.18 -31.75 -2.70
N ASP A 286 -5.35 -31.67 -3.28
CA ASP A 286 -6.49 -30.95 -2.73
C ASP A 286 -6.68 -31.30 -1.23
N VAL A 287 -7.03 -30.29 -0.42
CA VAL A 287 -7.37 -30.44 1.00
C VAL A 287 -8.80 -29.97 1.17
N TRP A 288 -9.53 -30.62 2.08
CA TRP A 288 -10.85 -30.16 2.45
C TRP A 288 -10.68 -28.82 3.17
N VAL A 289 -11.31 -27.76 2.67
CA VAL A 289 -11.23 -26.43 3.27
C VAL A 289 -12.60 -25.81 3.50
N ASP A 290 -12.64 -24.89 4.45
CA ASP A 290 -13.67 -23.84 4.50
C ASP A 290 -13.04 -22.50 4.13
N VAL A 291 -13.55 -21.86 3.07
CA VAL A 291 -13.13 -20.51 2.68
C VAL A 291 -14.20 -19.53 3.12
N ARG A 292 -13.81 -18.57 3.96
CA ARG A 292 -14.67 -17.51 4.45
C ARG A 292 -14.32 -16.20 3.76
N PHE A 293 -15.33 -15.39 3.46
CA PHE A 293 -15.19 -14.09 2.80
C PHE A 293 -16.14 -13.06 3.41
N GLY A 294 -15.69 -11.82 3.62
CA GLY A 294 -16.55 -10.76 4.15
C GLY A 294 -15.90 -9.38 4.18
N THR A 295 -16.55 -8.42 4.82
CA THR A 295 -16.09 -7.03 4.98
C THR A 295 -15.66 -6.71 6.42
N SER A 296 -15.44 -7.73 7.23
CA SER A 296 -15.07 -7.61 8.64
C SER A 296 -13.93 -8.57 8.95
N PRO A 297 -12.95 -8.16 9.79
CA PRO A 297 -11.92 -9.08 10.26
C PRO A 297 -12.47 -10.18 11.18
N ASP A 298 -13.68 -10.01 11.74
CA ASP A 298 -14.37 -11.10 12.47
C ASP A 298 -15.07 -12.05 11.48
N MET A 299 -14.30 -13.03 11.03
CA MET A 299 -14.77 -14.04 10.09
C MET A 299 -15.76 -15.03 10.70
N THR A 300 -15.99 -15.02 12.02
CA THR A 300 -16.95 -15.94 12.66
C THR A 300 -18.37 -15.41 12.62
N ALA A 301 -18.55 -14.09 12.78
CA ALA A 301 -19.86 -13.45 12.82
C ALA A 301 -20.31 -12.84 11.48
N ASN A 302 -19.37 -12.39 10.64
CA ASN A 302 -19.65 -11.49 9.51
C ASN A 302 -19.03 -11.94 8.19
N SER A 303 -18.97 -13.25 7.94
CA SER A 303 -18.49 -13.80 6.67
C SER A 303 -19.49 -14.76 6.02
N GLN A 304 -19.45 -14.85 4.70
CA GLN A 304 -20.02 -15.96 3.95
C GLN A 304 -18.99 -17.07 3.78
N ILE A 305 -19.46 -18.32 3.83
CA ILE A 305 -18.63 -19.48 3.46
C ILE A 305 -18.77 -19.67 1.95
N VAL A 306 -17.72 -19.38 1.21
CA VAL A 306 -17.68 -19.46 -0.26
C VAL A 306 -17.44 -20.91 -0.70
N THR A 307 -16.70 -21.65 0.11
CA THR A 307 -16.43 -23.08 -0.06
C THR A 307 -16.60 -23.75 1.30
N GLN A 308 -17.45 -24.78 1.41
CA GLN A 308 -17.63 -25.53 2.66
C GLN A 308 -17.26 -26.99 2.46
N GLY A 309 -16.18 -27.42 3.12
CA GLY A 309 -15.63 -28.75 2.99
C GLY A 309 -15.57 -29.17 1.52
N LEU A 310 -14.87 -28.42 0.66
CA LEU A 310 -14.50 -28.91 -0.66
C LEU A 310 -13.01 -29.18 -0.70
N ASN A 311 -12.67 -30.17 -1.51
CA ASN A 311 -11.32 -30.56 -1.83
C ASN A 311 -10.82 -29.68 -2.97
N ASP A 312 -10.30 -28.49 -2.65
CA ASP A 312 -9.99 -27.46 -3.65
C ASP A 312 -8.79 -26.59 -3.22
N THR A 313 -8.24 -25.83 -4.16
CA THR A 313 -7.22 -24.78 -3.95
C THR A 313 -7.64 -23.43 -4.52
N SER A 314 -8.88 -23.32 -5.02
CA SER A 314 -9.49 -22.04 -5.36
C SER A 314 -10.97 -21.94 -4.97
N ALA A 315 -11.47 -20.72 -4.90
CA ALA A 315 -12.87 -20.40 -4.65
C ALA A 315 -13.26 -19.14 -5.43
N THR A 316 -14.36 -19.20 -6.18
CA THR A 316 -14.90 -18.01 -6.87
C THR A 316 -15.88 -17.29 -5.95
N VAL A 317 -15.60 -16.03 -5.65
CA VAL A 317 -16.56 -15.16 -4.95
C VAL A 317 -17.54 -14.61 -5.98
N ASP A 318 -18.83 -14.70 -5.66
CA ASP A 318 -19.86 -14.07 -6.47
C ASP A 318 -19.65 -12.55 -6.48
N VAL A 319 -19.55 -11.98 -7.68
CA VAL A 319 -19.41 -10.54 -7.97
C VAL A 319 -20.42 -9.71 -7.18
N SER A 320 -21.65 -10.21 -7.02
CA SER A 320 -22.69 -9.52 -6.25
C SER A 320 -22.41 -9.42 -4.75
N SER A 321 -21.40 -10.13 -4.24
CA SER A 321 -20.90 -10.00 -2.86
C SER A 321 -19.81 -8.93 -2.73
N VAL A 322 -19.28 -8.45 -3.85
CA VAL A 322 -18.29 -7.39 -3.95
C VAL A 322 -19.02 -6.13 -4.44
N THR A 323 -19.79 -5.51 -3.53
CA THR A 323 -20.77 -4.48 -3.92
C THR A 323 -20.23 -3.07 -3.94
N GLU A 324 -19.17 -2.80 -3.19
CA GLU A 324 -18.59 -1.46 -3.05
C GLU A 324 -17.06 -1.55 -2.88
N PRO A 325 -16.30 -0.56 -3.37
CA PRO A 325 -14.89 -0.43 -3.08
C PRO A 325 -14.63 -0.31 -1.59
N THR A 326 -13.96 -1.31 -1.02
CA THR A 326 -13.65 -1.36 0.41
C THR A 326 -12.60 -2.42 0.70
N THR A 327 -12.23 -2.55 1.96
CA THR A 327 -11.39 -3.66 2.43
C THR A 327 -12.26 -4.89 2.64
N TYR A 328 -11.95 -5.95 1.90
CA TYR A 328 -12.52 -7.28 2.10
C TYR A 328 -11.52 -8.14 2.86
N TYR A 329 -12.04 -9.15 3.54
CA TYR A 329 -11.30 -10.09 4.36
C TYR A 329 -11.65 -11.50 3.93
N TRP A 330 -10.65 -12.38 3.91
CA TRP A 330 -10.89 -13.78 3.67
C TRP A 330 -9.96 -14.68 4.48
N GLN A 331 -10.39 -15.91 4.70
CA GLN A 331 -9.72 -16.88 5.55
C GLN A 331 -9.90 -18.28 4.96
N VAL A 332 -8.85 -19.10 5.02
CA VAL A 332 -8.88 -20.51 4.62
C VAL A 332 -8.65 -21.38 5.85
N ASN A 333 -9.65 -22.16 6.24
CA ASN A 333 -9.52 -23.14 7.31
C ASN A 333 -9.32 -24.53 6.69
N SER A 334 -8.23 -25.20 7.07
CA SER A 334 -7.80 -26.45 6.42
C SER A 334 -8.05 -27.67 7.29
N TYR A 335 -8.71 -28.67 6.72
CA TYR A 335 -8.96 -29.99 7.31
C TYR A 335 -7.87 -30.98 6.86
N VAL A 336 -6.67 -30.84 7.44
CA VAL A 336 -5.43 -31.53 6.97
C VAL A 336 -5.45 -33.07 7.09
N TYR A 337 -6.40 -33.63 7.82
CA TYR A 337 -6.57 -35.08 8.04
C TYR A 337 -7.68 -35.73 7.18
N GLY A 338 -8.39 -34.97 6.35
CA GLY A 338 -9.36 -35.50 5.37
C GLY A 338 -10.74 -34.85 5.45
N ASP A 339 -11.70 -35.49 4.79
CA ASP A 339 -13.08 -35.00 4.66
C ASP A 339 -13.76 -34.82 6.04
N PRO A 340 -14.20 -33.59 6.41
CA PRO A 340 -14.85 -33.33 7.68
C PRO A 340 -16.22 -34.02 7.84
N SER A 341 -16.81 -34.56 6.78
CA SER A 341 -17.99 -35.42 6.85
C SER A 341 -17.67 -36.86 7.28
N VAL A 342 -16.40 -37.26 7.19
CA VAL A 342 -15.89 -38.60 7.51
C VAL A 342 -15.06 -38.61 8.80
N VAL A 343 -14.24 -37.58 9.01
CA VAL A 343 -13.36 -37.41 10.17
C VAL A 343 -14.07 -36.54 11.21
N ASP A 344 -14.17 -37.04 12.45
CA ASP A 344 -14.73 -36.24 13.57
C ASP A 344 -13.65 -35.33 14.15
N TYR A 345 -13.58 -34.08 13.66
CA TYR A 345 -12.68 -33.05 14.17
C TYR A 345 -13.01 -32.56 15.59
N ASN A 346 -14.13 -33.00 16.17
CA ASN A 346 -14.49 -32.68 17.56
C ASN A 346 -14.15 -33.83 18.52
N ASP A 347 -13.63 -34.97 18.04
CA ASP A 347 -13.22 -36.06 18.92
C ASP A 347 -11.89 -35.70 19.60
N PRO A 348 -11.87 -35.48 20.92
CA PRO A 348 -10.64 -35.14 21.65
C PRO A 348 -9.62 -36.28 21.66
N ASN A 349 -9.97 -37.48 21.17
CA ASN A 349 -9.08 -38.62 21.04
C ASN A 349 -8.45 -38.76 19.65
N THR A 350 -8.92 -38.01 18.65
CA THR A 350 -8.26 -37.87 17.36
C THR A 350 -7.35 -36.64 17.39
N ALA A 351 -6.10 -36.77 16.94
CA ALA A 351 -5.19 -35.64 16.75
C ALA A 351 -5.58 -34.77 15.53
N ALA A 352 -6.85 -34.86 15.08
CA ALA A 352 -7.34 -34.15 13.92
C ALA A 352 -7.71 -32.72 14.32
N GLU A 353 -6.81 -31.79 14.06
CA GLU A 353 -7.01 -30.37 14.30
C GLU A 353 -7.40 -29.67 12.99
N ILE A 354 -8.31 -28.69 13.10
CA ILE A 354 -8.60 -27.75 12.02
C ILE A 354 -7.52 -26.68 12.11
N VAL A 355 -6.75 -26.51 11.05
CA VAL A 355 -5.78 -25.41 11.00
C VAL A 355 -6.52 -24.18 10.51
N GLU A 356 -6.85 -23.28 11.45
CA GLU A 356 -7.44 -21.99 11.11
C GLU A 356 -6.39 -21.10 10.44
N GLY A 357 -6.67 -20.63 9.23
CA GLY A 357 -5.78 -19.73 8.51
C GLY A 357 -5.84 -18.31 9.09
N GLU A 358 -4.82 -17.50 8.80
CA GLU A 358 -4.87 -16.07 9.13
C GLU A 358 -5.96 -15.34 8.33
N VAL A 359 -6.56 -14.33 8.92
CA VAL A 359 -7.50 -13.45 8.21
C VAL A 359 -6.71 -12.49 7.33
N THR A 360 -6.95 -12.53 6.02
CA THR A 360 -6.23 -11.72 5.01
C THR A 360 -7.12 -10.59 4.49
N PRO A 361 -6.81 -9.32 4.79
CA PRO A 361 -7.42 -8.18 4.12
C PRO A 361 -6.82 -7.93 2.74
N PHE A 362 -7.65 -7.49 1.81
CA PHE A 362 -7.24 -6.93 0.52
C PHE A 362 -8.23 -5.83 0.11
N ILE A 363 -7.83 -4.96 -0.80
CA ILE A 363 -8.63 -3.80 -1.19
C ILE A 363 -9.29 -4.09 -2.54
N VAL A 364 -10.59 -3.85 -2.63
CA VAL A 364 -11.26 -3.75 -3.93
C VAL A 364 -11.41 -2.27 -4.22
N THR A 365 -10.84 -1.80 -5.33
CA THR A 365 -11.07 -0.46 -5.84
C THR A 365 -12.26 -0.48 -6.80
N PRO A 366 -12.90 0.67 -7.09
CA PRO A 366 -13.74 0.70 -8.27
C PRO A 366 -12.85 0.37 -9.47
N ASN A 367 -13.42 -0.30 -10.47
CA ASN A 367 -12.83 -0.38 -11.78
C ASN A 367 -13.43 0.76 -12.61
N VAL A 368 -12.65 1.76 -12.98
CA VAL A 368 -13.11 2.93 -13.71
C VAL A 368 -12.96 2.65 -15.21
N PRO A 369 -14.01 2.90 -16.03
CA PRO A 369 -13.91 2.69 -17.46
C PRO A 369 -12.69 3.37 -18.08
N PRO A 370 -12.00 2.70 -19.03
CA PRO A 370 -10.84 3.30 -19.67
C PRO A 370 -11.25 4.58 -20.39
N THR A 371 -10.37 5.57 -20.43
CA THR A 371 -10.55 6.78 -21.23
C THR A 371 -9.42 6.90 -22.24
N VAL A 372 -9.76 7.02 -23.52
CA VAL A 372 -8.78 7.12 -24.62
C VAL A 372 -8.94 8.43 -25.38
N ALA A 373 -7.83 9.06 -25.73
CA ALA A 373 -7.78 10.19 -26.65
C ALA A 373 -6.70 9.96 -27.71
N ILE A 374 -6.99 10.28 -28.97
CA ILE A 374 -5.97 10.29 -30.02
C ILE A 374 -5.22 11.62 -29.95
N THR A 375 -3.90 11.55 -29.74
CA THR A 375 -3.02 12.72 -29.63
C THR A 375 -2.37 13.09 -30.97
N THR A 376 -2.39 12.18 -31.95
CA THR A 376 -2.01 12.50 -33.34
C THR A 376 -2.97 13.55 -33.90
N PRO A 377 -2.48 14.72 -34.35
CA PRO A 377 -3.33 15.74 -34.93
C PRO A 377 -3.87 15.32 -36.31
N PRO A 378 -4.97 15.93 -36.77
CA PRO A 378 -5.38 15.85 -38.18
C PRO A 378 -4.19 16.12 -39.10
N THR A 379 -3.95 15.20 -40.03
CA THR A 379 -2.72 15.16 -40.84
C THR A 379 -3.09 14.89 -42.29
N ALA A 380 -2.48 15.65 -43.20
CA ALA A 380 -2.55 15.40 -44.63
C ALA A 380 -1.43 14.43 -45.03
N THR A 381 -1.78 13.36 -45.73
CA THR A 381 -0.86 12.33 -46.24
C THR A 381 -1.13 12.06 -47.72
N TRP A 382 -0.48 11.08 -48.31
CA TRP A 382 -0.78 10.58 -49.65
C TRP A 382 -0.75 9.05 -49.69
N ILE A 383 -1.20 8.48 -50.81
CA ILE A 383 -1.28 7.04 -51.01
C ILE A 383 0.04 6.35 -50.63
N ASN A 384 -0.05 5.31 -49.80
CA ASN A 384 1.06 4.53 -49.21
C ASN A 384 1.98 5.26 -48.21
N GLU A 385 1.75 6.53 -47.89
CA GLU A 385 2.54 7.22 -46.87
C GLU A 385 1.89 7.06 -45.49
N PRO A 386 2.60 6.45 -44.53
CA PRO A 386 2.04 6.13 -43.22
C PRO A 386 1.92 7.38 -42.32
N ILE A 387 0.93 7.35 -41.43
CA ILE A 387 0.77 8.26 -40.30
C ILE A 387 0.99 7.46 -39.01
N ASP A 388 1.86 7.95 -38.13
CA ASP A 388 2.05 7.38 -36.80
C ASP A 388 0.88 7.79 -35.88
N LEU A 389 0.11 6.81 -35.39
CA LEU A 389 -1.00 7.04 -34.48
C LEU A 389 -0.52 6.95 -33.03
N GLN A 390 -0.89 7.95 -32.24
CA GLN A 390 -0.50 8.14 -30.86
C GLN A 390 -1.75 8.37 -30.02
N ILE A 391 -1.78 7.80 -28.83
CA ILE A 391 -2.92 7.91 -27.91
C ILE A 391 -2.47 8.34 -26.53
N GLU A 392 -3.40 8.90 -25.78
CA GLU A 392 -3.31 9.04 -24.33
C GLU A 392 -4.39 8.13 -23.74
N LEU A 393 -3.98 7.19 -22.90
CA LEU A 393 -4.86 6.25 -22.20
C LEU A 393 -4.81 6.53 -20.70
N VAL A 394 -5.98 6.65 -20.09
CA VAL A 394 -6.15 6.69 -18.65
C VAL A 394 -7.01 5.50 -18.24
N ASP A 395 -6.46 4.66 -17.38
CA ASP A 395 -7.09 3.47 -16.79
C ASP A 395 -6.61 3.38 -15.33
N ASP A 396 -7.45 2.91 -14.43
CA ASP A 396 -7.18 2.82 -12.99
C ASP A 396 -6.67 1.44 -12.55
N THR A 397 -6.66 0.46 -13.45
CA THR A 397 -6.20 -0.90 -13.15
C THR A 397 -4.87 -1.24 -13.83
N PRO A 398 -4.11 -2.21 -13.29
CA PRO A 398 -3.01 -2.85 -14.02
C PRO A 398 -3.50 -3.84 -15.10
N SER A 399 -4.79 -3.85 -15.44
CA SER A 399 -5.39 -4.77 -16.40
C SER A 399 -4.78 -4.59 -17.79
N GLU A 400 -4.61 -5.69 -18.51
CA GLU A 400 -4.19 -5.63 -19.92
C GLU A 400 -5.38 -5.15 -20.76
N VAL A 401 -5.35 -3.90 -21.22
CA VAL A 401 -6.34 -3.37 -22.16
C VAL A 401 -6.13 -3.92 -23.58
N THR A 402 -7.24 -4.08 -24.30
CA THR A 402 -7.22 -4.44 -25.72
C THR A 402 -7.56 -3.22 -26.58
N TYR A 403 -6.91 -3.15 -27.75
CA TYR A 403 -7.11 -2.06 -28.72
C TYR A 403 -7.78 -2.61 -29.97
N LEU A 404 -8.66 -1.81 -30.55
CA LEU A 404 -9.20 -2.07 -31.88
C LEU A 404 -9.25 -0.78 -32.69
N TRP A 405 -8.36 -0.68 -33.66
CA TRP A 405 -8.36 0.38 -34.65
C TRP A 405 -9.26 0.02 -35.84
N THR A 406 -10.07 0.98 -36.25
CA THR A 406 -10.95 0.90 -37.42
C THR A 406 -10.84 2.17 -38.26
N SER A 407 -11.24 2.09 -39.52
CA SER A 407 -11.29 3.21 -40.45
C SER A 407 -12.61 3.19 -41.21
N ASP A 408 -13.16 4.36 -41.55
CA ASP A 408 -14.28 4.48 -42.49
C ASP A 408 -13.86 4.22 -43.95
N ASP A 409 -12.55 4.28 -44.23
CA ASP A 409 -11.95 3.86 -45.48
C ASP A 409 -11.55 2.36 -45.44
N PRO A 410 -12.15 1.50 -46.28
CA PRO A 410 -11.82 0.07 -46.32
C PRO A 410 -10.42 -0.25 -46.85
N ASN A 411 -9.71 0.73 -47.41
CA ASN A 411 -8.34 0.58 -47.91
C ASN A 411 -7.29 1.03 -46.88
N ALA A 412 -7.70 1.41 -45.67
CA ALA A 412 -6.77 1.71 -44.59
C ALA A 412 -6.11 0.42 -44.08
N ILE A 413 -4.79 0.44 -43.96
CA ILE A 413 -3.96 -0.67 -43.49
C ILE A 413 -3.23 -0.20 -42.23
N PHE A 414 -3.38 -0.96 -41.15
CA PHE A 414 -2.71 -0.74 -39.88
C PHE A 414 -1.49 -1.65 -39.73
N GLU A 415 -0.32 -1.09 -39.42
CA GLU A 415 0.92 -1.84 -39.21
C GLU A 415 1.48 -1.56 -37.81
N PRO A 416 1.93 -2.58 -37.05
CA PRO A 416 1.98 -4.01 -37.39
C PRO A 416 0.61 -4.72 -37.39
N SER A 417 -0.39 -4.19 -36.68
CA SER A 417 -1.78 -4.65 -36.72
C SER A 417 -2.72 -3.54 -36.24
N ASN A 418 -4.03 -3.74 -36.36
CA ASN A 418 -5.04 -2.83 -35.80
C ASN A 418 -5.35 -3.11 -34.31
N THR A 419 -4.55 -3.93 -33.63
CA THR A 419 -4.77 -4.35 -32.23
C THR A 419 -3.66 -3.94 -31.28
N VAL A 420 -2.74 -3.08 -31.73
CA VAL A 420 -1.69 -2.51 -30.88
C VAL A 420 -2.06 -1.08 -30.50
N ALA A 421 -1.50 -0.57 -29.40
CA ALA A 421 -1.81 0.77 -28.89
C ALA A 421 -1.52 1.87 -29.93
N GLU A 422 -0.37 1.79 -30.58
CA GLU A 422 0.16 2.84 -31.45
C GLU A 422 0.62 2.26 -32.80
N PRO A 423 -0.31 1.90 -33.70
CA PRO A 423 0.04 1.46 -35.03
C PRO A 423 0.37 2.64 -35.94
N THR A 424 0.91 2.34 -37.12
CA THR A 424 0.86 3.26 -38.25
C THR A 424 -0.36 2.95 -39.10
N VAL A 425 -0.94 3.98 -39.73
CA VAL A 425 -2.01 3.82 -40.72
C VAL A 425 -1.58 4.38 -42.07
N LYS A 426 -1.80 3.63 -43.14
CA LYS A 426 -1.65 4.10 -44.53
C LYS A 426 -2.88 3.72 -45.35
N VAL A 427 -3.08 4.40 -46.47
CA VAL A 427 -4.20 4.14 -47.38
C VAL A 427 -3.67 3.80 -48.77
N ASP A 428 -4.09 2.66 -49.31
CA ASP A 428 -3.56 2.13 -50.58
C ASP A 428 -4.25 2.72 -51.82
N TYR A 429 -5.51 3.16 -51.70
CA TYR A 429 -6.32 3.58 -52.86
C TYR A 429 -7.48 4.52 -52.52
N HIS A 430 -7.19 5.72 -52.01
CA HIS A 430 -8.21 6.75 -51.74
C HIS A 430 -7.65 8.16 -51.96
N SER A 431 -8.54 9.08 -52.33
CA SER A 431 -8.26 10.52 -52.30
C SER A 431 -9.39 11.24 -51.57
N GLY A 432 -9.05 11.90 -50.47
CA GLY A 432 -9.95 12.67 -49.63
C GLY A 432 -9.83 12.32 -48.14
N PRO A 433 -10.74 12.88 -47.32
CA PRO A 433 -10.73 12.64 -45.88
C PRO A 433 -11.06 11.18 -45.55
N PHE A 434 -10.45 10.68 -44.48
CA PHE A 434 -10.75 9.39 -43.85
C PHE A 434 -10.64 9.53 -42.33
N THR A 435 -11.47 8.80 -41.59
CA THR A 435 -11.53 8.84 -40.13
C THR A 435 -11.04 7.52 -39.56
N VAL A 436 -10.04 7.59 -38.69
CA VAL A 436 -9.61 6.44 -37.89
C VAL A 436 -10.21 6.54 -36.50
N THR A 437 -10.62 5.40 -35.95
CA THR A 437 -11.20 5.28 -34.61
C THR A 437 -10.47 4.19 -33.84
N VAL A 438 -10.03 4.49 -32.63
CA VAL A 438 -9.56 3.50 -31.66
C VAL A 438 -10.68 3.22 -30.66
N THR A 439 -10.95 1.95 -30.43
CA THR A 439 -11.78 1.48 -29.31
C THR A 439 -10.88 0.76 -28.32
N VAL A 440 -11.01 1.09 -27.05
CA VAL A 440 -10.27 0.45 -25.94
C VAL A 440 -11.26 -0.29 -25.06
N ASP A 441 -10.91 -1.53 -24.73
CA ASP A 441 -11.69 -2.44 -23.90
C ASP A 441 -10.79 -3.03 -22.82
N ASP A 442 -11.12 -2.80 -21.56
CA ASP A 442 -10.44 -3.35 -20.38
C ASP A 442 -10.98 -4.75 -20.00
N GLY A 443 -12.01 -5.24 -20.70
CA GLY A 443 -12.67 -6.52 -20.47
C GLY A 443 -13.74 -6.50 -19.38
N PHE A 444 -13.99 -5.34 -18.78
CA PHE A 444 -14.79 -5.22 -17.55
C PHE A 444 -15.84 -4.11 -17.63
N ASN A 445 -15.46 -2.94 -18.13
CA ASN A 445 -16.30 -1.78 -18.28
C ASN A 445 -16.84 -1.64 -19.71
N ASP A 446 -17.75 -0.68 -19.90
CA ASP A 446 -18.09 -0.24 -21.25
C ASP A 446 -16.85 0.33 -21.95
N THR A 447 -16.64 -0.05 -23.20
CA THR A 447 -15.50 0.42 -24.01
C THR A 447 -15.54 1.92 -24.24
N ASP A 448 -14.38 2.58 -24.29
CA ASP A 448 -14.26 3.97 -24.74
C ASP A 448 -13.70 4.05 -26.17
N SER A 449 -13.98 5.15 -26.86
CA SER A 449 -13.51 5.34 -28.24
C SER A 449 -13.18 6.78 -28.57
N ALA A 450 -12.11 6.96 -29.35
CA ALA A 450 -11.69 8.24 -29.88
C ALA A 450 -11.49 8.16 -31.40
N SER A 451 -11.76 9.26 -32.09
CA SER A 451 -11.65 9.35 -33.55
C SER A 451 -10.91 10.61 -33.99
N VAL A 452 -10.15 10.51 -35.08
CA VAL A 452 -9.50 11.65 -35.75
C VAL A 452 -9.66 11.51 -37.26
N THR A 453 -9.86 12.64 -37.94
CA THR A 453 -9.97 12.69 -39.40
C THR A 453 -8.64 13.18 -40.00
N HIS A 454 -8.10 12.37 -40.90
CA HIS A 454 -6.94 12.67 -41.75
C HIS A 454 -7.42 12.88 -43.19
N ASP A 455 -6.52 13.34 -44.06
CA ASP A 455 -6.82 13.51 -45.49
C ASP A 455 -5.72 12.86 -46.33
N CYS A 456 -6.09 11.96 -47.23
CA CYS A 456 -5.16 11.24 -48.10
C CYS A 456 -5.24 11.80 -49.52
N ALA A 457 -4.13 12.22 -50.10
CA ALA A 457 -4.06 12.63 -51.50
C ALA A 457 -3.53 11.52 -52.42
N GLU A 458 -3.80 11.60 -53.73
CA GLU A 458 -3.24 10.66 -54.71
C GLU A 458 -1.70 10.75 -54.83
N SER A 459 -1.13 11.89 -54.46
CA SER A 459 0.31 12.14 -54.54
C SER A 459 0.78 13.19 -53.53
N PRO A 460 2.09 13.24 -53.22
CA PRO A 460 2.65 14.30 -52.37
C PRO A 460 2.33 15.71 -52.90
N CYS A 461 2.27 15.87 -54.22
CA CYS A 461 1.99 17.16 -54.85
C CYS A 461 0.54 17.60 -54.63
N GLN A 462 -0.41 16.68 -54.77
CA GLN A 462 -1.81 16.96 -54.46
C GLN A 462 -2.00 17.23 -52.96
N ALA A 463 -1.28 16.53 -52.06
CA ALA A 463 -1.34 16.83 -50.62
C ALA A 463 -0.90 18.28 -50.35
N ALA A 464 0.23 18.71 -50.93
CA ALA A 464 0.74 20.07 -50.75
C ALA A 464 -0.21 21.14 -51.29
N THR A 465 -0.84 20.91 -52.45
CA THR A 465 -1.62 21.92 -53.16
C THR A 465 -3.10 21.88 -52.80
N ALA A 466 -3.76 20.73 -52.86
CA ALA A 466 -5.21 20.61 -52.69
C ALA A 466 -5.64 20.44 -51.22
N VAL A 467 -4.78 19.90 -50.36
CA VAL A 467 -5.13 19.61 -48.96
C VAL A 467 -4.57 20.69 -48.03
N ILE A 468 -3.29 21.05 -48.17
CA ILE A 468 -2.63 22.04 -47.30
C ILE A 468 -2.66 23.46 -47.91
N ASN A 469 -2.99 23.61 -49.21
CA ASN A 469 -3.06 24.90 -49.91
C ASN A 469 -1.74 25.70 -49.87
N LEU A 470 -0.63 25.01 -50.16
CA LEU A 470 0.71 25.62 -50.21
C LEU A 470 1.04 26.28 -51.55
N ASP A 471 0.25 26.06 -52.60
CA ASP A 471 0.46 26.62 -53.95
C ASP A 471 0.55 28.16 -53.95
N GLU A 472 -0.25 28.83 -53.11
CA GLU A 472 -0.18 30.29 -52.95
C GLU A 472 1.15 30.78 -52.33
N GLN A 473 1.85 29.91 -51.60
CA GLN A 473 3.13 30.25 -50.94
C GLN A 473 4.34 30.06 -51.84
N TYR A 474 4.23 29.23 -52.88
CA TYR A 474 5.32 28.85 -53.78
C TYR A 474 5.06 29.33 -55.22
N VAL A 475 4.85 30.64 -55.39
CA VAL A 475 4.63 31.31 -56.70
C VAL A 475 5.70 31.06 -57.78
N GLY A 476 6.82 30.42 -57.41
CA GLY A 476 7.90 30.04 -58.32
C GLY A 476 7.71 28.68 -59.01
N ASP A 477 6.75 27.87 -58.58
CA ASP A 477 6.33 26.63 -59.27
C ASP A 477 5.34 27.02 -60.39
N ILE A 478 5.90 27.38 -61.54
CA ILE A 478 5.18 27.90 -62.70
C ILE A 478 4.58 26.75 -63.51
N VAL A 479 5.22 25.57 -63.52
CA VAL A 479 4.72 24.40 -64.26
C VAL A 479 3.78 23.51 -63.43
N THR A 480 3.53 23.86 -62.16
CA THR A 480 2.61 23.17 -61.24
C THR A 480 2.95 21.70 -61.03
N ASP A 481 4.23 21.41 -60.79
CA ASP A 481 4.73 20.05 -60.56
C ASP A 481 5.22 19.82 -59.11
N CYS A 482 4.96 20.79 -58.23
CA CYS A 482 5.37 20.84 -56.84
C CYS A 482 6.88 20.85 -56.64
N LYS A 483 7.62 21.31 -57.64
CA LYS A 483 9.05 21.60 -57.55
C LYS A 483 9.27 23.01 -58.10
N ILE A 484 10.35 23.63 -57.63
CA ILE A 484 10.85 24.86 -58.23
C ILE A 484 12.20 24.50 -58.84
N ASP A 485 12.22 24.26 -60.14
CA ASP A 485 13.38 23.77 -60.85
C ASP A 485 13.62 24.44 -62.22
N LEU A 486 14.42 23.81 -63.08
CA LEU A 486 14.78 24.36 -64.37
C LEU A 486 13.59 24.43 -65.34
N ALA A 487 12.57 23.58 -65.17
CA ALA A 487 11.34 23.62 -65.95
C ALA A 487 10.56 24.90 -65.68
N ASP A 488 10.45 25.31 -64.41
CA ASP A 488 9.84 26.60 -64.02
C ASP A 488 10.61 27.78 -64.58
N PHE A 489 11.94 27.75 -64.44
CA PHE A 489 12.78 28.79 -65.00
C PHE A 489 12.66 28.85 -66.54
N ALA A 490 12.55 27.71 -67.20
CA ALA A 490 12.35 27.65 -68.65
C ALA A 490 10.98 28.20 -69.06
N ALA A 491 9.92 27.91 -68.30
CA ALA A 491 8.59 28.47 -68.52
C ALA A 491 8.59 30.01 -68.34
N LEU A 492 9.24 30.50 -67.27
CA LEU A 492 9.43 31.94 -67.04
C LEU A 492 10.23 32.59 -68.18
N ALA A 493 11.37 31.99 -68.56
CA ALA A 493 12.24 32.50 -69.60
C ALA A 493 11.55 32.52 -70.97
N SER A 494 10.71 31.52 -71.27
CA SER A 494 9.86 31.48 -72.46
C SER A 494 8.87 32.64 -72.48
N GLY A 495 8.21 32.91 -71.35
CA GLY A 495 7.32 34.07 -71.18
C GLY A 495 8.04 35.41 -71.34
N TRP A 496 9.28 35.55 -70.86
CA TRP A 496 10.09 36.77 -71.05
C TRP A 496 10.49 37.04 -72.50
N LEU A 497 10.61 35.99 -73.31
CA LEU A 497 10.95 36.11 -74.73
C LEU A 497 9.72 36.33 -75.63
N ALA A 498 8.51 36.29 -75.08
CA ALA A 498 7.30 36.60 -75.82
C ALA A 498 7.23 38.10 -76.12
N ASP A 499 7.16 38.45 -77.41
CA ASP A 499 6.94 39.83 -77.84
C ASP A 499 5.46 40.16 -77.71
N PHE A 500 5.11 40.96 -76.71
CA PHE A 500 3.74 41.45 -76.48
C PHE A 500 3.50 42.83 -77.11
N ALA A 501 4.39 43.31 -77.98
CA ALA A 501 4.16 44.54 -78.71
C ALA A 501 2.90 44.42 -79.59
N LEU A 502 2.04 45.44 -79.51
CA LEU A 502 0.91 45.55 -80.41
C LEU A 502 1.41 46.03 -81.78
N ASP A 503 1.31 45.16 -82.79
CA ASP A 503 1.68 45.49 -84.17
C ASP A 503 0.66 46.42 -84.87
N GLY A 504 -0.38 46.86 -84.15
CA GLY A 504 -1.37 47.82 -84.62
C GLY A 504 -2.39 48.22 -83.54
N PRO A 505 -3.31 49.16 -83.85
CA PRO A 505 -4.38 49.55 -82.95
C PRO A 505 -5.30 48.36 -82.64
N THR A 506 -5.36 47.94 -81.39
CA THR A 506 -6.20 46.82 -80.92
C THR A 506 -7.35 47.36 -80.06
N PRO A 507 -8.60 46.93 -80.28
CA PRO A 507 -9.73 47.32 -79.45
C PRO A 507 -9.54 46.87 -77.99
N ILE A 508 -9.91 47.72 -77.03
CA ILE A 508 -9.95 47.33 -75.62
C ILE A 508 -11.04 46.25 -75.48
N PRO A 509 -10.73 45.05 -74.94
CA PRO A 509 -11.74 44.05 -74.65
C PRO A 509 -12.82 44.68 -73.76
N GLN A 510 -14.08 44.58 -74.14
CA GLN A 510 -15.17 44.96 -73.23
C GLN A 510 -15.35 43.81 -72.24
N GLU A 511 -15.34 44.12 -70.94
CA GLU A 511 -15.62 43.15 -69.87
C GLU A 511 -16.99 42.50 -70.11
N GLU A 512 -17.04 41.16 -70.16
CA GLU A 512 -18.29 40.38 -70.13
C GLU A 512 -18.72 40.07 -68.70
#